data_AF-A0A7C1KZF0-F1
#
_entry.id   AF-A0A7C1KZF0-F1
#
_cell.length_a   1.000
_cell.length_b   1.000
_cell.length_c   1.000
_cell.angle_alpha   90.00
_cell.angle_beta   90.00
_cell.angle_gamma   90.00
#
_symmetry.space_group_name_H-M   'P 1'
#
loop_
_entity.id
_entity.type
_entity.pdbx_description
1 polymer ?
#
loop_
_entity_poly.entity_id
_entity_poly.type
_entity_poly.pdbx_seq_one_letter_code
_entity_poly.pdbx_strand_id
1 'polypeptide(L)' 'MLALYQCGGNMTKKKNFSPEQKVAIIKKQLLEKVPVSDLCDQYGFHPSLFYRWQKMFFEKGYLAFQTNTDSGTT' A
#
# COMPACT_ATOMS: atom_id res chain seq x y z
N MET A 1 16.25 -6.22 -16.17
CA MET A 1 15.98 -5.58 -14.85
C MET A 1 14.49 -5.47 -14.51
N LEU A 2 13.59 -5.85 -15.43
CA LEU A 2 12.21 -6.21 -15.10
C LEU A 2 12.24 -7.63 -14.55
N ALA A 3 12.26 -7.79 -13.22
CA ALA A 3 12.04 -9.09 -12.62
C ALA A 3 10.57 -9.46 -12.84
N LEU A 4 10.35 -10.41 -13.74
CA LEU A 4 9.11 -11.18 -13.83
C LEU A 4 8.91 -11.90 -12.50
N TYR A 5 8.24 -11.26 -11.55
CA TYR A 5 7.66 -11.93 -10.40
C TYR A 5 6.36 -12.60 -10.86
N GLN A 6 6.53 -13.71 -11.57
CA GLN A 6 5.47 -14.69 -11.78
C GLN A 6 5.60 -15.73 -10.66
N CYS A 7 4.83 -15.56 -9.60
CA CYS A 7 4.42 -16.68 -8.78
C CYS A 7 2.92 -16.87 -9.01
N GLY A 8 2.58 -17.73 -9.98
CA GLY A 8 1.25 -18.30 -10.06
C GLY A 8 1.00 -19.19 -8.85
N GLY A 9 -0.21 -19.17 -8.29
CA GLY A 9 -0.61 -20.18 -7.31
C GLY A 9 -1.62 -19.73 -6.27
N ASN A 10 -2.89 -20.11 -6.52
CA ASN A 10 -3.96 -20.42 -5.59
C ASN A 10 -4.51 -19.35 -4.62
N MET A 11 -5.83 -19.15 -4.70
CA MET A 11 -6.68 -18.42 -3.75
C MET A 11 -6.52 -18.97 -2.33
N THR A 12 -5.55 -18.45 -1.59
CA THR A 12 -5.40 -18.68 -0.16
C THR A 12 -6.00 -17.49 0.59
N LYS A 13 -6.74 -17.80 1.66
CA LYS A 13 -7.53 -16.88 2.51
C LYS A 13 -6.96 -15.46 2.48
N LYS A 14 -7.69 -14.51 1.88
CA LYS A 14 -7.31 -13.10 1.80
C LYS A 14 -6.95 -12.62 3.21
N LYS A 15 -5.65 -12.45 3.48
CA LYS A 15 -5.22 -11.70 4.66
C LYS A 15 -5.81 -10.30 4.50
N ASN A 16 -6.76 -9.97 5.37
CA ASN A 16 -7.39 -8.67 5.37
C ASN A 16 -6.43 -7.70 6.08
N PHE A 17 -5.70 -6.93 5.30
CA PHE A 17 -4.89 -5.83 5.84
C PHE A 17 -5.78 -4.63 6.09
N SER A 18 -5.74 -4.11 7.32
CA SER A 18 -6.43 -2.86 7.64
C SER A 18 -5.82 -1.69 6.84
N PRO A 19 -6.56 -0.59 6.63
CA PRO A 19 -6.03 0.61 6.00
C PRO A 19 -4.72 1.09 6.66
N GLU A 20 -4.65 1.07 7.98
CA GLU A 20 -3.49 1.51 8.77
C GLU A 20 -2.27 0.61 8.52
N GLN A 21 -2.47 -0.71 8.47
CA GLN A 21 -1.40 -1.66 8.15
C GLN A 21 -0.82 -1.41 6.75
N LYS A 22 -1.68 -1.14 5.76
CA LYS A 22 -1.23 -0.84 4.39
C LYS A 22 -0.34 0.41 4.36
N VAL A 23 -0.75 1.47 5.08
CA VAL A 23 0.04 2.71 5.17
C VAL A 23 1.36 2.47 5.89
N ALA A 24 1.37 1.69 6.98
CA ALA A 24 2.60 1.35 7.70
C ALA A 24 3.61 0.59 6.81
N ILE A 25 3.13 -0.37 6.01
CA ILE A 25 3.98 -1.14 5.07
C ILE A 25 4.55 -0.22 3.98
N ILE A 26 3.72 0.66 3.39
CA ILE A 26 4.18 1.63 2.39
C ILE A 26 5.21 2.60 3.01
N LYS A 27 4.97 3.07 4.24
CA LYS A 27 5.88 3.97 4.97
C LYS A 27 7.25 3.32 5.18
N LYS A 28 7.32 2.04 5.58
CA LYS A 28 8.58 1.32 5.74
C LYS A 28 9.40 1.31 4.46
N GLN A 29 8.78 1.03 3.32
CA GLN A 29 9.47 1.11 2.04
C GLN A 29 9.99 2.53 1.76
N LEU A 30 9.13 3.55 1.91
CA LEU A 30 9.49 4.91 1.51
C LEU A 30 10.51 5.59 2.43
N LEU A 31 10.43 5.35 3.74
CA LEU A 31 11.28 6.01 4.73
C LEU A 31 12.50 5.17 5.12
N GLU A 32 12.29 3.87 5.34
CA GLU A 32 13.35 2.96 5.79
C GLU A 32 14.07 2.27 4.60
N LYS A 33 13.59 2.50 3.37
CA LYS A 33 14.13 1.93 2.12
C LYS A 33 14.19 0.40 2.12
N VAL A 34 13.32 -0.25 2.90
CA VAL A 34 13.23 -1.71 3.01
C VAL A 34 12.67 -2.29 1.70
N PRO A 35 13.39 -3.15 0.98
CA PRO A 35 12.99 -3.61 -0.35
C PRO A 35 11.63 -4.34 -0.33
N VAL A 36 10.90 -4.25 -1.46
CA VAL A 36 9.54 -4.81 -1.56
C VAL A 36 9.54 -6.32 -1.33
N SER A 37 10.61 -7.02 -1.73
CA SER A 37 10.81 -8.46 -1.48
C SER A 37 10.69 -8.79 0.00
N ASP A 38 11.47 -8.11 0.84
CA ASP A 38 11.55 -8.38 2.27
C ASP A 38 10.20 -8.10 2.96
N LEU A 39 9.48 -7.08 2.51
CA LEU A 39 8.12 -6.79 2.99
C LEU A 39 7.12 -7.87 2.54
N CYS A 40 7.21 -8.35 1.31
CA CYS A 40 6.34 -9.41 0.80
C CYS A 40 6.55 -10.71 1.59
N ASP A 41 7.80 -11.04 1.92
CA ASP A 41 8.16 -12.23 2.70
C ASP A 41 7.73 -12.08 4.17
N GLN A 42 8.02 -10.93 4.79
CA GLN A 42 7.68 -10.66 6.20
C GLN A 42 6.17 -10.70 6.47
N TYR A 43 5.36 -10.09 5.60
CA TYR A 43 3.92 -9.97 5.80
C TYR A 43 3.12 -11.05 5.04
N GLY A 44 3.76 -11.75 4.10
CA GLY A 44 3.18 -12.82 3.30
C GLY A 44 2.09 -12.34 2.35
N PHE A 45 2.42 -11.39 1.47
CA PHE A 45 1.55 -10.91 0.38
C PHE A 45 2.29 -10.81 -0.95
N HIS A 46 1.56 -10.79 -2.07
CA HIS A 46 2.15 -10.73 -3.41
C HIS A 46 2.65 -9.30 -3.75
N PRO A 47 3.82 -9.13 -4.40
CA PRO A 47 4.34 -7.81 -4.78
C PRO A 47 3.35 -6.93 -5.58
N SER A 48 2.54 -7.52 -6.47
CA SER A 48 1.50 -6.77 -7.21
C SER A 48 0.50 -6.08 -6.29
N LEU A 49 0.23 -6.64 -5.10
CA LEU A 49 -0.68 -6.05 -4.13
C LEU A 49 -0.06 -4.79 -3.49
N PHE A 50 1.24 -4.81 -3.22
CA PHE A 50 1.98 -3.64 -2.73
C PHE A 50 1.88 -2.47 -3.71
N TYR A 51 2.18 -2.69 -4.98
CA TYR A 51 2.10 -1.64 -6.00
C TYR A 51 0.67 -1.12 -6.17
N ARG A 52 -0.34 -2.00 -6.07
CA ARG A 52 -1.75 -1.57 -6.09
C ARG A 52 -2.08 -0.65 -4.92
N TRP A 53 -1.65 -0.99 -3.71
CA TRP A 53 -1.86 -0.15 -2.53
C TRP A 53 -1.09 1.16 -2.62
N GLN A 54 0.16 1.12 -3.06
CA GLN A 54 0.99 2.30 -3.26
C GLN A 54 0.34 3.29 -4.23
N LYS A 55 -0.15 2.79 -5.38
CA LYS A 55 -0.91 3.60 -6.35
C LYS A 55 -2.13 4.25 -5.69
N MET A 56 -2.99 3.46 -5.04
CA MET A 56 -4.19 3.98 -4.37
C MET A 56 -3.86 5.00 -3.27
N PHE A 57 -2.77 4.80 -2.53
CA PHE A 57 -2.31 5.70 -1.48
C PHE A 57 -1.91 7.06 -2.06
N PHE A 58 -1.12 7.09 -3.14
CA PHE A 58 -0.72 8.35 -3.77
C PHE A 58 -1.88 9.03 -4.50
N GLU A 59 -2.77 8.27 -5.15
CA GLU A 59 -3.96 8.83 -5.81
C GLU A 59 -4.92 9.47 -4.81
N LYS A 60 -5.09 8.89 -3.62
CA LYS A 60 -6.00 9.41 -2.59
C LYS A 60 -5.29 10.27 -1.53
N GLY A 61 -3.97 10.34 -1.55
CA GLY A 61 -3.18 11.01 -0.52
C GLY A 61 -3.48 12.50 -0.40
N TYR A 62 -3.84 13.16 -1.52
CA TYR A 62 -4.22 14.57 -1.53
C TYR A 62 -5.49 14.86 -0.71
N LEU A 63 -6.39 13.88 -0.55
CA LEU A 63 -7.61 14.03 0.27
C LEU A 63 -7.29 14.31 1.74
N ALA A 64 -6.14 13.84 2.24
CA ALA A 64 -5.72 14.10 3.62
C ALA A 64 -5.37 15.57 3.89
N PHE A 65 -5.08 16.33 2.83
CA PHE A 65 -4.74 17.76 2.92
C PHE A 65 -5.89 18.67 2.49
N GLN A 66 -7.02 18.11 2.06
CA GLN A 66 -8.23 18.88 1.87
C GLN A 66 -8.74 19.26 3.25
N THR A 67 -8.52 20.52 3.63
CA THR A 67 -9.22 21.11 4.77
C THR A 67 -10.70 21.12 4.41
N ASN A 68 -11.56 20.52 5.22
CA ASN A 68 -12.97 20.90 5.23
C ASN A 68 -13.00 22.35 5.70
N THR A 69 -12.84 23.29 4.76
CA THR A 69 -13.43 24.60 4.95
C THR A 69 -14.93 24.34 4.90
N ASP A 70 -15.49 23.91 6.03
CA ASP A 70 -16.88 24.17 6.36
C ASP A 70 -17.01 25.69 6.43
N SER A 71 -17.04 26.34 5.26
CA SER A 71 -17.61 27.67 5.12
C SER A 71 -19.11 27.52 5.22
N GLY A 72 -19.57 27.21 6.43
CA GLY A 72 -20.84 27.71 6.90
C GLY A 72 -20.69 29.21 7.08
N THR A 73 -21.10 29.99 6.06
CA THR A 73 -21.51 31.37 6.29
C THR A 73 -22.79 31.60 5.51
N THR A 74 -23.87 31.50 6.27
CA THR A 74 -25.18 32.13 6.09
C THR A 74 -25.08 33.58 5.65
#